data_AF-A0A8H3H6J4-F1
#
_entry.id   AF-A0A8H3H6J4-F1
#
_cell.length_a   1.000
_cell.length_b   1.000
_cell.length_c   1.000
_cell.angle_alpha   90.00
_cell.angle_beta   90.00
_cell.angle_gamma   90.00
#
_symmetry.space_group_name_H-M   'P 1'
#
loop_
_entity.id
_entity.type
_entity.pdbx_description
1 polymer ?
#
loop_
_entity_poly.entity_id
_entity_poly.type
_entity_poly.pdbx_seq_one_letter_code
_entity_poly.pdbx_strand_id
1 'polypeptide(L)' 'MIEDHLAKSPERFFAGGENLTSADFQMVFALEAWLSRATGLAPLGEHTRKFVENVHARPAYKRALEKGGEYSYA' A
#
# COMPACT_ATOMS: atom_id res chain seq x y z
N MET A 1 -11.59 11.22 0.95
CA MET A 1 -10.47 10.71 1.78
C MET A 1 -9.70 9.64 1.00
N ILE A 2 -8.52 9.20 1.46
CA ILE A 2 -7.74 8.14 0.77
C ILE A 2 -8.54 6.83 0.66
N GLU A 3 -9.26 6.47 1.72
CA GLU A 3 -10.13 5.29 1.72
C GLU A 3 -11.19 5.39 0.61
N ASP A 4 -11.92 6.51 0.53
CA ASP A 4 -12.94 6.72 -0.52
C ASP A 4 -12.34 6.73 -1.93
N HIS A 5 -11.08 7.15 -2.07
CA HIS A 5 -10.39 7.14 -3.35
C HIS A 5 -10.09 5.70 -3.80
N LEU A 6 -9.55 4.88 -2.90
CA LEU A 6 -9.28 3.47 -3.16
C LEU A 6 -10.57 2.65 -3.33
N ALA A 7 -11.66 3.02 -2.65
CA ALA A 7 -12.96 2.39 -2.78
C ALA A 7 -13.56 2.50 -4.20
N LYS A 8 -13.21 3.54 -4.98
CA LYS A 8 -13.67 3.71 -6.36
C LYS A 8 -13.06 2.69 -7.32
N SER A 9 -11.94 2.09 -6.96
CA SER A 9 -11.19 1.18 -7.83
C SER A 9 -10.41 0.15 -7.01
N PRO A 10 -11.11 -0.78 -6.32
CA PRO A 10 -10.52 -1.65 -5.31
C PRO A 10 -9.48 -2.66 -5.85
N GLU A 11 -9.48 -2.91 -7.16
CA GLU A 11 -8.54 -3.80 -7.85
C GLU A 11 -7.49 -3.04 -8.67
N ARG A 12 -7.50 -1.71 -8.62
CA ARG A 12 -6.53 -0.87 -9.33
C ARG A 12 -5.48 -0.33 -8.37
N PHE A 13 -4.37 0.12 -8.94
CA PHE A 13 -3.38 0.86 -8.19
C PHE A 13 -3.92 2.25 -7.80
N PHE A 14 -3.25 2.95 -6.89
CA PHE A 14 -3.68 4.24 -6.35
C PHE A 14 -3.93 5.27 -7.46
N ALA A 15 -3.15 5.27 -8.53
CA ALA A 15 -3.39 6.16 -9.68
C ALA A 15 -4.63 5.80 -10.54
N GLY A 16 -5.33 4.71 -10.24
CA GLY A 16 -6.54 4.25 -10.94
C GLY A 16 -6.28 3.36 -12.17
N GLY A 17 -5.01 3.11 -12.51
CA GLY A 17 -4.60 2.26 -13.64
C GLY A 17 -4.32 0.80 -13.25
N GLU A 18 -4.16 -0.06 -14.27
CA GLU A 18 -3.72 -1.46 -14.08
C GLU A 18 -2.20 -1.56 -13.81
N ASN A 19 -1.45 -0.54 -14.21
CA ASN A 19 -0.01 -0.46 -14.07
C ASN A 19 0.34 0.53 -12.96
N LEU A 20 1.45 0.24 -12.27
CA LEU A 20 2.00 1.15 -11.29
C LEU A 20 2.59 2.39 -11.93
N THR A 21 2.52 3.45 -11.17
CA THR A 21 3.05 4.77 -11.43
C THR A 21 3.88 5.23 -10.24
N SER A 22 4.61 6.34 -10.40
CA SER A 22 5.32 6.98 -9.29
C SER A 22 4.41 7.35 -8.11
N ALA A 23 3.12 7.65 -8.38
CA ALA A 23 2.15 7.96 -7.33
C ALA A 23 1.97 6.77 -6.37
N ASP A 24 1.97 5.55 -6.88
CA ASP A 24 1.79 4.35 -6.06
C ASP A 24 2.97 4.09 -5.12
N PHE A 25 4.19 4.35 -5.59
CA PHE A 25 5.40 4.26 -4.77
C PHE A 25 5.43 5.32 -3.67
N GLN A 26 5.00 6.56 -3.97
CA GLN A 26 4.89 7.60 -2.95
C GLN A 26 3.82 7.25 -1.91
N MET A 27 2.68 6.74 -2.35
CA MET A 27 1.56 6.46 -1.46
C MET A 27 1.75 5.20 -0.62
N VAL A 28 2.34 4.13 -1.15
CA VAL A 28 2.49 2.88 -0.39
C VAL A 28 3.31 3.11 0.89
N PHE A 29 4.40 3.88 0.83
CA PHE A 29 5.22 4.18 2.00
C PHE A 29 4.45 4.91 3.10
N ALA A 30 3.68 5.95 2.73
CA ALA A 30 2.89 6.71 3.68
C ALA A 30 1.81 5.83 4.35
N LEU A 31 1.21 4.91 3.59
CA LEU A 31 0.18 4.00 4.06
C LEU A 31 0.75 2.88 4.95
N GLU A 32 1.90 2.32 4.58
CA GLU A 32 2.71 1.39 5.39
C GLU A 32 3.08 2.02 6.74
N ALA A 33 3.61 3.25 6.73
CA ALA A 33 3.97 3.97 7.94
C ALA A 33 2.75 4.25 8.83
N TRP A 34 1.59 4.54 8.23
CA TRP A 34 0.35 4.70 8.98
C TRP A 34 -0.11 3.37 9.59
N LEU A 35 -0.09 2.27 8.83
CA LEU A 35 -0.44 0.93 9.33
C LEU A 35 0.42 0.54 10.53
N SER A 36 1.72 0.77 10.48
CA SER A 36 2.65 0.44 11.57
C SER A 36 2.38 1.22 12.87
N ARG A 37 1.74 2.39 12.78
CA ARG A 37 1.46 3.29 13.91
C ARG A 37 0.01 3.24 14.36
N ALA A 38 -0.86 2.57 13.62
CA ALA A 38 -2.30 2.56 13.86
C ALA A 38 -2.66 1.68 15.06
N THR A 39 -2.29 2.10 16.28
CA THR A 39 -2.88 1.64 17.53
C THR A 39 -3.92 2.68 17.97
N GLY A 40 -5.20 2.45 17.63
CA GLY A 40 -6.37 3.19 18.13
C GLY A 40 -6.40 4.71 17.93
N LEU A 41 -7.11 5.18 16.88
CA LEU A 41 -7.97 6.39 16.80
C LEU A 41 -8.39 6.74 15.36
N ALA A 42 -7.82 6.06 14.36
CA ALA A 42 -8.44 5.90 13.06
C ALA A 42 -8.06 4.53 12.53
N PRO A 43 -8.93 3.50 12.60
CA PRO A 43 -8.68 2.30 11.82
C PRO A 43 -8.57 2.75 10.37
N LEU A 44 -7.44 2.45 9.73
CA LEU A 44 -7.35 2.54 8.26
C LEU A 44 -8.54 1.77 7.70
N GLY A 45 -9.14 2.26 6.63
CA GLY A 45 -10.26 1.53 6.05
C GLY A 45 -9.80 0.25 5.36
N GLU A 46 -10.77 -0.57 4.97
CA GLU A 46 -10.52 -1.87 4.35
C GLU A 46 -9.77 -1.74 3.02
N HIS A 47 -10.10 -0.74 2.21
CA HIS A 47 -9.50 -0.55 0.90
C HIS A 47 -8.04 -0.11 1.01
N THR A 48 -7.72 0.70 2.02
CA THR A 48 -6.34 1.11 2.30
C THR A 48 -5.47 -0.07 2.74
N ARG A 49 -5.98 -0.95 3.61
CA ARG A 49 -5.29 -2.21 3.98
C ARG A 49 -5.06 -3.09 2.76
N LYS A 50 -6.12 -3.37 2.00
CA LYS A 50 -6.06 -4.19 0.79
C LYS A 50 -5.06 -3.65 -0.23
N PHE A 51 -4.98 -2.33 -0.40
CA PHE A 51 -4.00 -1.72 -1.30
C PHE A 51 -2.56 -2.04 -0.89
N VAL A 52 -2.22 -1.90 0.40
CA VAL A 52 -0.87 -2.22 0.89
C VAL A 52 -0.57 -3.72 0.77
N GLU A 53 -1.51 -4.58 1.16
CA GLU A 53 -1.40 -6.04 1.01
C GLU A 53 -1.17 -6.43 -0.46
N ASN A 54 -1.89 -5.81 -1.39
CA ASN A 54 -1.74 -6.04 -2.82
C ASN A 54 -0.34 -5.62 -3.31
N VAL A 55 0.22 -4.53 -2.81
CA VAL A 55 1.58 -4.12 -3.17
C VAL A 55 2.62 -5.11 -2.62
N HIS A 56 2.48 -5.54 -1.36
CA HIS A 56 3.36 -6.51 -0.70
C HIS A 56 3.31 -7.89 -1.36
N ALA A 57 2.14 -8.30 -1.85
CA ALA A 57 1.96 -9.59 -2.52
C ALA A 57 2.74 -9.70 -3.85
N ARG A 58 3.12 -8.58 -4.46
CA ARG A 58 3.76 -8.56 -5.78
C ARG A 58 5.10 -9.29 -5.77
N PRO A 59 5.38 -10.18 -6.76
CA PRO A 59 6.67 -10.85 -6.87
C PRO A 59 7.86 -9.89 -6.95
N ALA A 60 7.68 -8.72 -7.55
CA ALA A 60 8.72 -7.70 -7.63
C ALA A 60 9.05 -7.07 -6.27
N TYR A 61 8.05 -6.89 -5.40
CA TYR A 61 8.24 -6.37 -4.04
C TYR A 61 9.01 -7.39 -3.19
N LYS A 62 8.60 -8.68 -3.24
CA LYS A 62 9.29 -9.79 -2.56
C LYS A 62 10.76 -9.90 -2.98
N ARG A 63 11.05 -9.85 -4.29
CA ARG A 63 12.44 -9.83 -4.80
C ARG A 63 13.23 -8.60 -4.33
N ALA A 64 12.56 -7.45 -4.16
CA ALA A 64 13.22 -6.25 -3.66
C ALA A 64 13.60 -6.41 -2.18
N LEU A 65 12.75 -7.04 -1.36
CA LEU A 65 13.08 -7.39 0.03
C LEU A 65 14.23 -8.40 0.11
N GLU A 66 14.21 -9.46 -0.71
CA GLU A 66 15.29 -10.46 -0.75
C GLU A 66 16.66 -9.83 -1.05
N LYS A 67 16.69 -8.81 -1.92
CA LYS A 67 17.93 -8.11 -2.30
C LYS A 67 18.30 -6.97 -1.36
N GLY A 68 17.31 -6.26 -0.84
CA GLY A 68 17.46 -5.05 -0.04
C GLY A 68 17.63 -5.30 1.46
N GLY A 69 17.25 -6.50 1.92
CA GLY A 69 17.26 -6.86 3.34
C GLY A 69 15.97 -6.51 4.06
N GLU A 70 16.01 -6.57 5.38
CA GLU A 70 14.86 -6.32 6.26
C GLU A 70 14.31 -4.90 6.07
N TYR A 71 13.00 -4.81 5.87
CA TYR A 71 12.28 -3.55 5.76
C TYR A 71 11.22 -3.49 6.85
N SER A 72 11.29 -2.49 7.72
CA SER A 72 10.49 -2.42 8.95
C SER A 72 8.98 -2.25 8.73
N TYR A 73 8.55 -2.02 7.48
CA TYR A 73 7.14 -1.84 7.13
C TYR A 73 6.61 -2.86 6.11
N ALA A 74 7.40 -3.89 5.78
CA ALA A 74 6.97 -5.06 5.00
C ALA A 74 6.36 -6.16 5.86
#